data_AF-A0A831QLB7-F1
#
_entry.id   AF-A0A831QLB7-F1
#
_cell.length_a   1.000
_cell.length_b   1.000
_cell.length_c   1.000
_cell.angle_alpha   90.00
_cell.angle_beta   90.00
_cell.angle_gamma   90.00
#
_symmetry.space_group_name_H-M   'P 1'
#
loop_
_entity.id
_entity.type
_entity.pdbx_description
1 polymer ?
#
loop_
_entity_poly.entity_id
_entity_poly.type
_entity_poly.pdbx_seq_one_letter_code
_entity_poly.pdbx_strand_id
1 'polypeptide(L)'
;AISHDNRGVFTGLDNPFDGMRYHSLMVDQESLPDCLEATAYTGQGELMGIRHRELPVEGVQFHPESIMTGVGIVLLHNFLRPDYPELLRGKRIIL
;
A
#
# COMPACT_ATOMS: atom_id res chain seq x y z
N ALA A 1 9.25 -8.81 4.74
CA ALA A 1 9.46 -7.34 4.77
C ALA A 1 9.00 -6.68 3.47
N ILE A 2 7.97 -5.85 3.59
CA ILE A 2 7.37 -5.00 2.57
C ILE A 2 7.58 -3.55 3.02
N SER A 3 8.21 -2.74 2.18
CA SER A 3 8.39 -1.31 2.38
C SER A 3 7.32 -0.51 1.65
N HIS A 4 6.92 0.65 2.18
CA HIS A 4 5.83 1.45 1.61
C HIS A 4 6.04 2.97 1.73
N ASP A 5 5.16 3.74 1.09
CA ASP A 5 5.20 5.22 1.05
C ASP A 5 4.60 5.92 2.29
N ASN A 6 3.98 5.15 3.19
CA ASN A 6 3.35 5.63 4.43
C ASN A 6 2.21 6.63 4.18
N ARG A 7 1.47 6.42 3.09
CA ARG A 7 0.26 7.17 2.72
C ARG A 7 -0.91 6.20 2.56
N GLY A 8 -2.12 6.75 2.54
CA GLY A 8 -3.33 5.99 2.28
C GLY A 8 -3.50 4.82 3.25
N VAL A 9 -3.73 3.61 2.72
CA VAL A 9 -3.85 2.41 3.56
C VAL A 9 -2.63 2.16 4.45
N PHE A 10 -1.43 2.55 4.02
CA PHE A 10 -0.18 2.30 4.75
C PHE A 10 0.13 3.32 5.85
N THR A 11 -0.75 4.29 6.09
CA THR A 11 -0.50 5.37 7.03
C THR A 11 -0.28 4.85 8.46
N GLY A 12 0.85 5.19 9.06
CA GLY A 12 1.17 4.86 10.45
C GLY A 12 1.58 3.40 10.68
N LEU A 13 1.84 2.64 9.61
CA LEU A 13 2.43 1.31 9.70
C LEU A 13 3.94 1.38 9.86
N ASP A 14 4.50 0.34 10.50
CA ASP A 14 5.94 0.10 10.51
C ASP A 14 6.44 -0.11 9.09
N ASN A 15 7.61 0.48 8.79
CA ASN A 15 8.19 0.44 7.46
C ASN A 15 9.64 -0.06 7.55
N PRO A 16 9.94 -1.31 7.15
CA PRO A 16 9.02 -2.28 6.53
C PRO A 16 8.15 -3.06 7.54
N PHE A 17 7.10 -3.74 7.05
CA PHE A 17 6.30 -4.71 7.81
C PHE A 17 6.32 -6.11 7.16
N ASP A 18 5.85 -7.14 7.88
CA ASP A 18 5.67 -8.48 7.33
C ASP A 18 4.22 -8.73 6.89
N GLY A 19 4.08 -9.23 5.65
CA GLY A 19 2.78 -9.58 5.06
C GLY A 19 2.85 -10.92 4.34
N MET A 20 1.76 -11.68 4.41
CA MET A 20 1.70 -13.02 3.84
C MET A 20 1.35 -13.01 2.34
N ARG A 21 1.97 -13.90 1.55
CA ARG A 21 1.86 -13.97 0.09
C ARG A 21 1.47 -15.37 -0.42
N TYR A 22 0.38 -15.51 -1.17
CA TYR A 22 0.01 -16.78 -1.82
C TYR A 22 -0.01 -16.74 -3.36
N HIS A 23 0.55 -15.71 -3.99
CA HIS A 23 0.32 -15.45 -5.42
C HIS A 23 1.49 -15.88 -6.33
N SER A 24 1.14 -16.47 -7.48
CA SER A 24 2.05 -16.89 -8.55
C SER A 24 2.31 -15.81 -9.60
N LEU A 25 1.36 -14.92 -9.83
CA LEU A 25 1.47 -13.80 -10.78
C LEU A 25 1.72 -12.50 -10.03
N MET A 26 2.42 -11.59 -10.70
CA MET A 26 2.73 -10.25 -10.21
C MET A 26 2.49 -9.23 -11.31
N VAL A 27 2.15 -8.01 -10.89
CA VAL A 27 2.11 -6.85 -11.77
C VAL A 27 3.52 -6.48 -12.19
N ASP A 28 3.74 -6.35 -13.49
CA ASP A 28 4.97 -5.78 -14.04
C ASP A 28 4.92 -4.25 -13.91
N GLN A 29 5.89 -3.69 -13.19
CA GLN A 29 5.97 -2.26 -12.92
C GLN A 29 6.12 -1.44 -14.21
N GLU A 30 6.81 -1.96 -15.22
CA GLU A 30 7.00 -1.27 -16.50
C GLU A 30 5.70 -1.19 -17.32
N SER A 31 4.73 -2.05 -16.99
CA SER A 31 3.41 -2.13 -17.63
C SER A 31 2.32 -1.33 -16.92
N LEU A 32 2.64 -0.66 -15.80
CA LEU A 32 1.66 0.12 -15.05
C LEU A 32 1.11 1.27 -15.91
N PRO A 33 -0.22 1.41 -16.05
CA PRO A 33 -0.79 2.57 -16.72
C PRO A 33 -0.50 3.85 -15.94
N ASP A 34 -0.37 4.97 -16.65
CA ASP A 34 0.00 6.27 -16.07
C ASP A 34 -0.94 6.75 -14.95
N CYS A 35 -2.19 6.29 -14.93
CA CYS A 35 -3.15 6.61 -13.89
C CYS A 35 -2.87 5.92 -12.53
N LEU A 36 -1.96 4.95 -12.50
CA LEU A 36 -1.54 4.24 -11.30
C LEU A 36 -0.12 4.64 -10.90
N GLU A 37 0.15 4.59 -9.60
CA GLU A 37 1.48 4.70 -9.01
C GLU A 37 1.75 3.54 -8.08
N ALA A 38 3.00 3.11 -8.01
CA ALA A 38 3.44 2.09 -7.08
C ALA A 38 3.65 2.66 -5.67
N THR A 39 3.18 1.95 -4.66
CA THR A 39 3.15 2.42 -3.26
C THR A 39 3.86 1.53 -2.26
N ALA A 40 4.12 0.25 -2.60
CA ALA A 40 4.84 -0.68 -1.74
C ALA A 40 5.65 -1.71 -2.53
N TYR A 41 6.76 -2.19 -1.96
CA TYR A 41 7.68 -3.14 -2.57
C TYR A 41 8.27 -4.14 -1.56
N THR A 42 8.72 -5.31 -2.02
CA THR A 42 9.62 -6.16 -1.21
C THR A 42 11.07 -5.68 -1.29
N GLY A 43 11.93 -6.21 -0.41
CA GLY A 43 13.38 -5.92 -0.47
C GLY A 43 14.06 -6.35 -1.77
N GLN A 44 13.42 -7.20 -2.56
CA GLN A 44 13.85 -7.67 -3.87
C GLN A 44 13.27 -6.84 -5.02
N GLY A 45 12.49 -5.79 -4.73
CA GLY A 45 11.90 -4.91 -5.74
C GLY A 45 10.56 -5.40 -6.31
N GLU A 46 9.95 -6.44 -5.73
CA GLU A 46 8.64 -6.91 -6.20
C GLU A 46 7.54 -5.92 -5.78
N LEU A 47 6.69 -5.52 -6.72
CA LEU A 47 5.58 -4.60 -6.47
C LEU A 47 4.52 -5.23 -5.55
N MET A 48 4.21 -4.55 -4.45
CA MET A 48 3.29 -5.03 -3.42
C MET A 48 2.09 -4.13 -3.17
N GLY A 49 2.11 -2.90 -3.68
CA GLY A 49 1.03 -1.94 -3.53
C GLY A 49 0.96 -0.98 -4.70
N ILE A 50 -0.25 -0.60 -5.07
CA ILE A 50 -0.55 0.38 -6.12
C ILE A 50 -1.65 1.33 -5.65
N ARG A 51 -1.68 2.54 -6.20
CA ARG A 51 -2.69 3.57 -5.95
C ARG A 51 -3.06 4.30 -7.22
N HIS A 52 -4.34 4.63 -7.39
CA HIS A 52 -4.76 5.54 -8.45
C HIS A 52 -4.38 6.98 -8.10
N ARG A 53 -3.80 7.72 -9.06
CA ARG A 53 -3.29 9.08 -8.82
C ARG A 53 -4.39 10.08 -8.42
N GLU A 54 -5.60 9.86 -8.91
CA GLU A 54 -6.73 10.81 -8.74
C GLU A 54 -7.92 10.25 -7.94
N LEU A 55 -8.04 8.92 -7.82
CA LEU A 55 -9.21 8.26 -7.23
C LEU A 55 -8.80 7.60 -5.91
N PRO A 56 -9.70 7.49 -4.92
CA PRO A 56 -9.42 6.79 -3.67
C PRO A 56 -9.47 5.27 -3.87
N VAL A 57 -8.61 4.76 -4.75
CA VAL A 57 -8.50 3.34 -5.12
C VAL A 57 -7.07 2.90 -4.85
N GLU A 58 -6.91 1.87 -4.04
CA GLU A 58 -5.64 1.22 -3.76
C GLU A 58 -5.75 -0.29 -3.90
N GLY A 59 -4.66 -0.91 -4.35
CA GLY A 59 -4.51 -2.35 -4.46
C GLY A 59 -3.30 -2.81 -3.66
N VAL A 60 -3.40 -3.95 -3.00
CA VAL A 60 -2.30 -4.62 -2.32
C VAL A 60 -2.17 -6.06 -2.84
N GLN A 61 -0.94 -6.54 -3.03
CA GLN A 61 -0.66 -7.85 -3.62
C GLN A 61 -0.57 -8.98 -2.56
N PHE A 62 -0.36 -8.60 -1.30
CA PHE A 62 -0.33 -9.50 -0.16
C PHE A 62 -1.74 -9.68 0.43
N HIS A 63 -1.86 -10.60 1.40
CA HIS A 63 -3.13 -10.93 2.06
C HIS A 63 -3.29 -10.15 3.38
N PRO A 64 -3.95 -8.98 3.39
CA PRO A 64 -4.19 -8.23 4.62
C PRO A 64 -5.15 -8.95 5.58
N GLU A 65 -5.94 -9.90 5.11
CA GLU A 65 -6.89 -10.68 5.90
C GLU A 65 -6.24 -11.85 6.64
N SER A 66 -5.03 -12.25 6.25
CA SER A 66 -4.35 -13.39 6.88
C SER A 66 -4.01 -13.08 8.34
N ILE A 67 -4.21 -14.05 9.23
CA ILE A 67 -3.81 -13.98 10.65
C ILE A 67 -2.31 -13.64 10.79
N MET A 68 -1.49 -14.04 9.81
CA MET A 68 -0.05 -13.79 9.80
C MET A 68 0.32 -12.37 9.35
N THR A 69 -0.63 -11.58 8.84
CA THR A 69 -0.41 -10.18 8.48
C THR A 69 -0.89 -9.30 9.63
N GLY A 70 -0.06 -9.11 10.66
CA GLY A 70 -0.44 -8.39 11.89
C GLY A 70 -0.95 -6.97 11.67
N VAL A 71 -0.55 -6.31 10.57
CA VAL A 71 -0.96 -4.95 10.20
C VAL A 71 -2.29 -4.90 9.42
N GLY A 72 -2.89 -6.05 9.10
CA GLY A 72 -4.08 -6.17 8.27
C GLY A 72 -5.26 -5.32 8.73
N ILE A 73 -5.52 -5.33 10.03
CA ILE A 73 -6.61 -4.55 10.63
C ILE A 73 -6.37 -3.04 10.52
N VAL A 74 -5.11 -2.60 10.57
CA VAL A 74 -4.74 -1.18 10.48
C VAL A 74 -4.88 -0.69 9.04
N LEU A 75 -4.51 -1.51 8.04
CA LEU A 75 -4.77 -1.22 6.61
C LEU A 75 -6.27 -0.99 6.36
N LEU A 76 -7.11 -1.91 6.84
CA LEU A 76 -8.55 -1.81 6.67
C LEU A 76 -9.14 -0.62 7.43
N HIS A 77 -8.69 -0.39 8.67
CA HIS A 77 -9.08 0.77 9.45
C HIS A 77 -8.76 2.07 8.69
N ASN A 78 -7.54 2.19 8.15
CA ASN A 78 -7.15 3.35 7.37
C ASN A 78 -8.09 3.54 6.17
N PHE A 79 -8.35 2.50 5.39
CA PHE A 79 -9.24 2.56 4.23
C PHE A 79 -10.67 3.05 4.57
N LEU A 80 -11.20 2.68 5.74
CA LEU A 80 -12.56 3.02 6.16
C LEU A 80 -12.68 4.39 6.86
N ARG A 81 -11.58 5.12 7.01
CA ARG A 81 -11.60 6.42 7.69
C ARG A 81 -12.41 7.46 6.90
N PRO A 82 -13.22 8.29 7.59
CA PRO A 82 -13.91 9.41 6.93
C PRO A 82 -12.95 10.42 6.27
N ASP A 83 -11.75 10.57 6.83
CA ASP A 83 -10.67 11.42 6.33
C ASP A 83 -9.68 10.68 5.41
N TYR A 84 -10.12 9.61 4.74
CA TYR A 84 -9.23 8.85 3.84
C TYR A 84 -8.58 9.68 2.73
N PRO A 85 -9.28 10.63 2.07
CA PRO A 85 -8.67 11.49 1.06
C PRO A 85 -7.50 12.33 1.61
N GLU A 86 -7.51 12.68 2.89
CA GLU A 86 -6.40 13.34 3.56
C GLU A 86 -5.19 12.43 3.69
N LEU A 87 -5.38 11.14 3.95
CA LEU A 87 -4.29 10.16 4.08
C LEU A 87 -3.59 9.89 2.76
N LEU A 88 -4.31 10.02 1.63
CA LEU A 88 -3.71 9.93 0.30
C LEU A 88 -2.72 11.08 0.06
N ARG A 89 -2.93 12.24 0.69
CA ARG A 89 -2.05 13.40 0.59
C ARG A 89 -0.91 13.21 1.59
N GLY A 90 0.29 12.88 1.11
CA GLY A 90 1.47 12.76 1.96
C GLY A 90 1.69 14.01 2.81
N LYS A 91 2.39 13.87 3.95
CA LYS A 91 2.67 15.00 4.85
C LYS A 91 3.24 16.17 4.04
N ARG A 92 2.50 17.28 4.01
CA ARG A 92 2.95 18.55 3.44
C ARG A 92 4.14 19.01 4.29
N ILE A 93 5.36 18.88 3.77
CA ILE A 93 6.53 19.49 4.39
C ILE A 93 6.33 21.00 4.18
N ILE A 94 5.84 21.68 5.22
CA ILE A 94 5.91 23.14 5.28
C ILE A 94 7.33 23.43 5.72
N LEU A 95 8.16 23.92 4.79
CA LEU A 95 9.45 24.53 5.08
C LEU A 95 9.23 25.93 5.68
#